data_AF-X1SJM0-F1
#
_entry.id   AF-X1SJM0-F1
#
_cell.length_a   1.000
_cell.length_b   1.000
_cell.length_c   1.000
_cell.angle_alpha   90.00
_cell.angle_beta   90.00
_cell.angle_gamma   90.00
#
_symmetry.space_group_name_H-M   'P 1'
#
loop_
_entity.id
_entity.type
_entity.pdbx_description
1 polymer ?
#
loop_
_entity_poly.entity_id
_entity_poly.type
_entity_poly.pdbx_seq_one_letter_code
_entity_poly.pdbx_strand_id
1 'polypeptide(L)'
;LTKEQIEKYSLPSDPGKEKDPNYKKFVKLTGSDQVVELDSLPPEILREIIGNCIIANLDLKVFGTSAKKEKAERKELKKFIEKGI
;
A
#
# COMPACT_ATOMS: atom_id res chain seq x y z
N LEU A 1 -5.05 4.18 -8.32
CA LEU A 1 -5.33 2.88 -8.94
C LEU A 1 -4.79 2.92 -10.36
N THR A 2 -4.15 1.84 -10.83
CA THR A 2 -3.72 1.74 -12.23
C THR A 2 -4.86 1.25 -13.11
N LYS A 3 -4.75 1.40 -14.43
CA LYS A 3 -5.77 0.91 -15.37
C LYS A 3 -5.98 -0.60 -15.24
N GLU A 4 -4.89 -1.35 -15.09
CA GLU A 4 -4.91 -2.79 -14.90
C GLU A 4 -5.63 -3.18 -13.61
N GLN A 5 -5.48 -2.39 -12.54
CA GLN A 5 -6.21 -2.60 -11.29
C GLN A 5 -7.70 -2.31 -11.44
N ILE A 6 -8.06 -1.25 -12.17
CA ILE A 6 -9.47 -0.90 -12.44
C ILE A 6 -10.16 -2.06 -13.19
N GLU A 7 -9.52 -2.58 -14.23
CA GLU A 7 -10.02 -3.72 -15.01
C GLU A 7 -10.07 -5.00 -14.16
N LYS A 8 -8.98 -5.33 -13.45
CA LYS A 8 -8.87 -6.54 -12.62
C LYS A 8 -9.93 -6.60 -11.53
N TYR A 9 -10.21 -5.48 -10.88
CA TYR A 9 -11.17 -5.42 -9.77
C TYR A 9 -12.56 -4.98 -10.22
N SER A 10 -12.79 -4.76 -11.52
CA SER A 10 -14.07 -4.35 -12.09
C SER A 10 -14.71 -3.19 -11.32
N LEU A 11 -13.90 -2.15 -11.07
CA LEU A 11 -14.32 -1.06 -10.19
C LEU A 11 -15.46 -0.25 -10.82
N PRO A 12 -16.42 0.23 -10.00
CA PRO A 12 -17.50 1.08 -10.48
C PRO A 12 -16.93 2.34 -11.12
N SER A 13 -17.61 2.78 -12.18
CA SER A 13 -17.24 3.95 -12.99
C SER A 13 -18.33 5.00 -12.86
N ASP A 14 -18.61 5.42 -11.63
CA ASP A 14 -19.62 6.43 -11.38
C ASP A 14 -19.20 7.74 -12.03
N PRO A 15 -20.11 8.49 -12.66
CA PRO A 15 -19.79 9.78 -13.27
C PRO A 15 -19.17 10.74 -12.24
N GLY A 16 -18.06 11.36 -12.65
CA GLY A 16 -17.37 12.38 -11.86
C GLY A 16 -18.25 13.60 -11.58
N LYS A 17 -18.05 14.22 -10.42
CA LYS A 17 -18.78 15.46 -10.09
C LYS A 17 -18.14 16.65 -10.80
N GLU A 18 -18.89 17.30 -11.69
CA GLU A 18 -18.45 18.55 -12.35
C GLU A 18 -18.14 19.69 -11.36
N LYS A 19 -18.78 19.66 -10.19
CA LYS A 19 -18.57 20.63 -9.11
C LYS A 19 -17.28 20.37 -8.32
N ASP A 20 -16.57 19.28 -8.56
CA ASP A 20 -15.29 19.03 -7.91
C ASP A 20 -14.30 20.17 -8.27
N PRO A 21 -13.61 20.77 -7.29
CA PRO A 21 -12.69 21.88 -7.54
C PRO A 21 -11.57 21.52 -8.53
N ASN A 22 -11.25 20.23 -8.71
CA ASN A 22 -10.25 19.73 -9.62
C ASN A 22 -10.79 19.40 -11.02
N TYR A 23 -12.12 19.34 -11.21
CA TYR A 23 -12.73 18.96 -12.50
C TYR A 23 -12.22 19.82 -13.66
N LYS A 24 -12.30 21.16 -13.52
CA LYS A 24 -11.82 22.10 -14.55
C LYS A 24 -10.34 21.93 -14.86
N LYS A 25 -9.52 21.62 -13.84
CA LYS A 25 -8.09 21.38 -14.00
C LYS A 25 -7.84 20.08 -14.77
N PHE A 26 -8.60 19.02 -14.47
CA PHE A 26 -8.52 17.75 -15.20
C PHE A 26 -8.88 17.92 -16.68
N VAL A 27 -10.01 18.57 -16.99
CA VAL A 27 -10.44 18.81 -18.37
C VAL A 27 -9.40 19.62 -19.14
N LYS A 28 -8.83 20.65 -18.51
CA LYS A 28 -7.76 21.46 -19.13
C LYS A 28 -6.49 20.66 -19.42
N LEU A 29 -6.12 19.74 -18.53
CA LEU A 29 -4.88 18.97 -18.65
C LEU A 29 -5.00 17.82 -19.64
N THR A 30 -6.16 17.15 -19.68
CA THR A 30 -6.38 15.93 -20.44
C THR A 30 -7.15 16.15 -21.74
N GLY A 31 -7.89 17.26 -21.85
CA GLY A 31 -8.82 17.53 -22.96
C GLY A 31 -10.11 16.71 -22.90
N SER A 32 -10.36 15.98 -21.81
CA SER A 32 -11.52 15.08 -21.67
C SER A 32 -12.37 15.46 -20.47
N ASP A 33 -13.68 15.37 -20.63
CA ASP A 33 -14.71 15.48 -19.58
C ASP A 33 -15.12 14.11 -19.00
N GLN A 34 -14.50 13.01 -19.48
CA GLN A 34 -14.69 11.66 -18.95
C GLN A 34 -13.99 11.50 -17.61
N VAL A 35 -14.59 12.09 -16.57
CA VAL A 35 -14.17 11.95 -15.17
C VAL A 35 -15.05 10.90 -14.52
N VAL A 36 -14.44 10.03 -13.72
CA VAL A 36 -15.16 9.04 -12.89
C VAL A 36 -14.77 9.19 -11.43
N GLU A 37 -15.73 9.01 -10.53
CA GLU A 37 -15.45 8.82 -9.10
C GLU A 37 -14.95 7.39 -8.92
N LEU A 38 -13.73 7.24 -8.40
CA LEU A 38 -13.13 5.94 -8.12
C LEU A 38 -13.16 5.70 -6.62
N ASP A 39 -13.95 4.71 -6.22
CA ASP A 39 -13.90 4.20 -4.85
C ASP A 39 -12.56 3.54 -4.54
N SER A 40 -12.22 3.56 -3.26
CA SER A 40 -11.03 2.85 -2.78
C SER A 40 -11.22 1.35 -2.90
N LEU A 41 -10.14 0.63 -3.21
CA LEU A 41 -10.16 -0.83 -3.14
C LEU A 41 -10.44 -1.31 -1.72
N PRO A 42 -11.06 -2.49 -1.58
CA PRO A 42 -11.22 -3.14 -0.29
C PRO A 42 -9.89 -3.26 0.50
N PRO A 43 -9.88 -3.01 1.82
CA PRO A 43 -8.65 -2.95 2.63
C PRO A 43 -7.73 -4.18 2.55
N GLU A 44 -8.29 -5.36 2.44
CA GLU A 44 -7.65 -6.65 2.27
C GLU A 44 -6.88 -6.75 0.95
N ILE A 45 -7.45 -6.23 -0.15
CA ILE A 45 -6.77 -6.16 -1.45
C ILE A 45 -5.61 -5.16 -1.35
N LEU A 46 -5.83 -4.03 -0.68
CA LEU A 46 -4.76 -3.06 -0.44
C LEU A 46 -3.62 -3.66 0.39
N ARG A 47 -3.92 -4.43 1.43
CA ARG A 47 -2.91 -5.13 2.25
C ARG A 47 -2.10 -6.11 1.42
N GLU A 48 -2.75 -6.86 0.53
CA GLU A 48 -2.05 -7.79 -0.36
C GLU A 48 -1.12 -7.05 -1.32
N ILE A 49 -1.60 -6.02 -2.00
CA ILE A 49 -0.81 -5.21 -2.93
C ILE A 49 0.42 -4.63 -2.21
N ILE A 50 0.19 -4.01 -1.05
CA ILE A 50 1.26 -3.40 -0.25
C ILE A 50 2.25 -4.47 0.23
N GLY A 51 1.76 -5.60 0.76
CA GLY A 51 2.61 -6.70 1.21
C GLY A 51 3.49 -7.25 0.10
N ASN A 52 2.92 -7.47 -1.08
CA ASN A 52 3.65 -7.94 -2.26
C ASN A 52 4.70 -6.92 -2.70
N CYS A 53 4.37 -5.63 -2.72
CA CYS A 53 5.32 -4.56 -3.04
C CYS A 53 6.48 -4.51 -2.05
N ILE A 54 6.21 -4.65 -0.74
CA ILE A 54 7.25 -4.67 0.28
C ILE A 54 8.17 -5.87 0.04
N ILE A 55 7.61 -7.07 -0.11
CA ILE A 55 8.38 -8.31 -0.31
C ILE A 55 9.23 -8.23 -1.59
N ALA A 56 8.67 -7.71 -2.68
CA ALA A 56 9.37 -7.58 -3.95
C ALA A 56 10.58 -6.63 -3.90
N ASN A 57 10.57 -5.69 -2.96
CA ASN A 57 11.64 -4.69 -2.79
C ASN A 57 12.55 -4.99 -1.59
N LEU A 58 12.39 -6.13 -0.94
CA LEU A 58 13.15 -6.51 0.24
C LEU A 58 14.08 -7.70 -0.07
N ASP A 59 15.35 -7.59 0.29
CA ASP A 59 16.22 -8.78 0.32
C ASP A 59 15.81 -9.65 1.51
N LEU A 60 15.04 -10.70 1.23
CA LEU A 60 14.50 -11.60 2.24
C LEU A 60 15.59 -12.38 3.00
N LYS A 61 16.76 -12.59 2.42
CA LYS A 61 17.88 -13.27 3.10
C LYS A 61 18.50 -12.35 4.14
N VAL A 62 18.79 -11.11 3.75
CA VAL A 62 19.31 -10.09 4.66
C VAL A 62 18.30 -9.82 5.77
N PHE A 63 17.03 -9.60 5.41
CA PHE A 63 15.95 -9.37 6.36
C PHE A 63 15.80 -10.54 7.36
N GLY A 64 15.78 -11.77 6.87
CA GLY A 64 15.66 -12.97 7.72
C GLY A 64 16.87 -13.14 8.65
N THR A 65 18.06 -12.74 8.22
CA THR A 65 19.27 -12.77 9.06
C THR A 65 19.18 -11.73 10.18
N SER A 66 18.80 -10.49 9.84
CA SER A 66 18.58 -9.41 10.82
C SER A 66 17.52 -9.79 11.85
N ALA A 67 16.36 -10.29 11.41
CA ALA A 67 15.27 -10.69 12.29
C ALA A 67 15.67 -11.81 13.28
N LYS A 68 16.51 -12.76 12.85
CA LYS A 68 17.05 -13.81 13.76
C LYS A 68 18.00 -13.22 14.79
N LYS A 69 18.87 -12.30 14.38
CA LYS A 69 19.83 -11.62 15.27
C LYS A 69 19.09 -10.81 16.32
N GLU A 70 18.14 -9.95 15.92
CA GLU A 70 17.31 -9.16 16.82
C GLU A 70 16.55 -10.04 17.83
N LYS A 71 16.02 -11.19 17.39
CA LYS A 71 15.33 -12.14 18.27
C LYS A 71 16.29 -12.74 19.31
N ALA A 72 17.53 -13.04 18.93
CA ALA A 72 18.54 -13.55 19.87
C ALA A 72 18.94 -12.47 20.89
N GLU A 73 19.23 -11.25 20.42
CA GLU A 73 19.56 -10.10 21.26
C GLU A 73 18.44 -9.78 22.25
N ARG A 74 17.17 -9.80 21.80
CA ARG A 74 16.01 -9.60 22.68
C ARG A 74 15.91 -10.68 23.76
N LYS A 75 16.29 -11.92 23.48
CA LYS A 75 16.31 -13.00 24.48
C LYS A 75 17.42 -12.77 25.51
N GLU A 76 18.61 -12.38 25.07
CA GLU A 76 19.72 -12.09 25.97
C GLU A 76 19.39 -10.89 26.88
N LEU A 77 18.87 -9.80 26.31
CA LEU A 77 18.41 -8.63 27.08
C LEU A 77 17.37 -9.00 28.14
N LYS A 78 16.40 -9.87 27.82
CA LYS A 78 15.43 -10.36 28.81
C LYS A 78 16.09 -11.10 29.97
N LYS A 79 17.09 -11.95 29.69
CA LYS A 79 17.84 -12.65 30.74
C LYS A 79 18.62 -11.68 31.64
N PHE A 80 19.16 -10.58 31.09
CA PHE A 80 19.83 -9.56 31.90
C PHE A 80 18.84 -8.86 32.83
N ILE A 81 17.68 -8.45 32.31
CA ILE A 81 16.60 -7.82 33.10
C ILE A 81 16.12 -8.76 34.22
N GLU A 82 15.87 -10.04 33.90
CA GLU A 82 15.42 -11.04 34.89
C GLU A 82 16.47 -11.35 35.96
N LYS A 83 17.76 -11.18 35.65
CA LYS A 83 18.87 -11.35 36.61
C LYS A 83 19.13 -10.13 37.49
N GLY A 84 18.40 -9.02 37.30
CA GLY A 84 18.52 -7.83 38.13
C GLY A 84 19.87 -7.12 38.05
N ILE A 85 20.55 -7.21 36.89
CA ILE A 85 21.72 -6.38 36.56
C ILE A 85 21.25 -5.17 35.76
#